data_AF-W0VEQ3-F1
#
_entry.id   AF-W0VEQ3-F1
#
_cell.length_a   1.000
_cell.length_b   1.000
_cell.length_c   1.000
_cell.angle_alpha   90.00
_cell.angle_beta   90.00
_cell.angle_gamma   90.00
#
_symmetry.space_group_name_H-M   'P 1'
#
loop_
_entity.id
_entity.type
_entity.pdbx_description
1 polymer ?
#
loop_
_entity_poly.entity_id
_entity_poly.type
_entity_poly.pdbx_seq_one_letter_code
_entity_poly.pdbx_strand_id
1 'polypeptide(L)'
;MAKQEIKLKVSESEKITINLGLIDLGQIDLLVQEGFYSNRTDLIRTAIRNQLNTHADVVKQTVARKSLVLGMQHYSRTDLEAIQASGERLQIQVLGLASIASDVSVELALATIESIFVLGALHASAVVKAALAGRIH
;
A
#
# COMPACT_ATOMS: atom_id res chain seq x y z
N MET A 1 6.52 36.40 -2.19
CA MET A 1 5.97 35.35 -1.32
C MET A 1 5.97 34.05 -2.11
N ALA A 2 6.93 33.16 -1.85
CA ALA A 2 7.01 31.86 -2.54
C ALA A 2 6.05 30.88 -1.84
N LYS A 3 5.04 30.39 -2.56
CA LYS A 3 4.18 29.29 -2.11
C LYS A 3 5.05 28.06 -1.95
N GLN A 4 5.23 27.63 -0.70
CA GLN A 4 5.89 26.38 -0.38
C GLN A 4 4.88 25.26 -0.69
N GLU A 5 5.05 24.58 -1.81
CA GLU A 5 4.33 23.33 -2.10
C GLU A 5 4.69 22.32 -1.01
N ILE A 6 3.72 22.03 -0.15
CA ILE A 6 3.83 20.95 0.83
C ILE A 6 3.77 19.66 0.03
N LYS A 7 4.94 19.20 -0.43
CA LYS A 7 5.11 17.87 -1.00
C LYS A 7 4.85 16.89 0.16
N LEU A 8 3.61 16.42 0.27
CA LEU A 8 3.23 15.35 1.19
C LEU A 8 4.17 14.18 0.91
N LYS A 9 5.16 13.96 1.78
CA LYS A 9 6.00 12.76 1.72
C LYS A 9 5.08 11.58 1.97
N VAL A 10 4.74 10.85 0.92
CA VAL A 10 4.18 9.50 1.05
C VAL A 10 5.22 8.71 1.84
N SER A 11 4.82 8.20 2.99
CA SER A 11 5.69 7.35 3.80
C SER A 11 6.12 6.16 2.95
N GLU A 12 7.42 5.98 2.72
CA GLU A 12 7.95 4.84 1.96
C GLU A 12 7.76 3.50 2.71
N SER A 13 7.31 3.54 3.96
CA SER A 13 7.09 2.37 4.80
C SER A 13 5.84 2.49 5.65
N GLU A 14 5.11 1.39 5.83
CA GLU A 14 4.02 1.28 6.78
C GLU A 14 4.50 0.69 8.10
N LYS A 15 4.06 1.28 9.23
CA LYS A 15 4.38 0.75 10.55
C LYS A 15 3.47 -0.43 10.86
N ILE A 16 4.07 -1.58 11.12
CA ILE A 16 3.38 -2.75 11.67
C ILE A 16 3.65 -2.86 13.17
N THR A 17 2.64 -3.27 13.94
CA THR A 17 2.79 -3.64 15.35
C THR A 17 2.49 -5.12 15.47
N ILE A 18 3.42 -5.88 16.03
CA ILE A 18 3.34 -7.34 16.13
C ILE A 18 3.72 -7.78 17.54
N ASN A 19 3.14 -8.90 17.99
CA ASN A 19 3.58 -9.59 19.20
C ASN A 19 4.63 -10.63 18.82
N LEU A 20 5.67 -10.77 19.63
CA LEU A 20 6.74 -11.78 19.46
C LEU A 20 6.85 -12.62 20.72
N GLY A 21 7.23 -13.89 20.57
CA GLY A 21 7.54 -14.76 21.70
C GLY A 21 8.77 -14.25 22.46
N LEU A 22 8.81 -14.46 23.78
CA LEU A 22 9.91 -13.98 24.63
C LEU A 22 11.27 -14.57 24.23
N ILE A 23 11.28 -15.83 23.78
CA ILE A 23 12.51 -16.52 23.34
C ILE A 23 13.00 -15.92 22.02
N ASP A 24 12.12 -15.74 21.04
CA ASP A 24 12.46 -15.14 19.75
C ASP A 24 12.97 -13.70 19.92
N LEU A 25 12.33 -12.92 20.81
CA LEU A 25 12.78 -11.57 21.15
C LEU A 25 14.21 -11.59 21.73
N GLY A 26 14.51 -12.52 22.63
CA GLY A 26 15.86 -12.68 23.19
C GLY A 26 16.91 -13.05 22.13
N GLN A 27 16.56 -13.92 21.18
CA GLN A 27 17.45 -14.26 20.06
C GLN A 27 17.67 -13.08 19.11
N ILE A 28 16.63 -12.30 18.81
CA ILE A 28 16.73 -11.07 18.02
C ILE A 28 17.69 -10.08 18.71
N ASP A 29 17.55 -9.92 20.04
CA ASP A 29 18.40 -9.03 20.82
C ASP A 29 19.87 -9.47 20.80
N LEU A 30 20.13 -10.77 20.96
CA LEU A 30 21.47 -11.32 20.87
C LEU A 30 22.10 -11.03 19.49
N LEU A 31 21.37 -11.26 18.40
CA LEU A 31 21.88 -11.02 17.04
C LEU A 31 22.18 -9.53 16.77
N VAL A 32 21.39 -8.63 17.35
CA VAL A 32 21.67 -7.19 17.26
C VAL A 32 22.89 -6.82 18.12
N GLN A 33 22.99 -7.37 19.34
CA GLN A 33 24.11 -7.10 20.25
C GLN A 33 25.45 -7.59 19.68
N GLU A 34 25.47 -8.75 19.04
CA GLU A 34 26.66 -9.30 18.36
C GLU A 34 26.96 -8.62 17.01
N GLY A 35 26.15 -7.64 16.61
CA GLY A 35 26.42 -6.80 15.43
C GLY A 35 26.05 -7.44 14.09
N PHE A 36 25.33 -8.57 14.07
CA PHE A 36 24.83 -9.16 12.82
C PHE A 36 23.78 -8.28 12.13
N TYR A 37 23.04 -7.48 12.90
CA TYR A 37 22.06 -6.52 12.40
C TYR A 37 22.16 -5.19 13.13
N SER A 38 21.81 -4.11 12.44
CA SER A 38 21.96 -2.75 13.01
C SER A 38 20.93 -2.44 14.10
N ASN A 39 19.75 -3.06 14.03
CA ASN A 39 18.66 -2.96 15.02
C ASN A 39 17.60 -4.03 14.78
N ARG A 40 16.65 -4.19 15.72
CA ARG A 40 15.55 -5.17 15.61
C ARG A 40 14.74 -5.00 14.33
N THR A 41 14.44 -3.76 13.94
CA THR A 41 13.64 -3.46 12.74
C THR A 41 14.33 -3.92 11.46
N ASP A 42 15.66 -3.79 11.40
CA ASP A 42 16.47 -4.23 10.27
C ASP A 42 16.44 -5.76 10.11
N LEU A 43 16.62 -6.50 11.21
CA LEU A 43 16.49 -7.96 11.23
C LEU A 43 15.09 -8.38 10.76
N ILE A 44 14.03 -7.81 11.33
CA ILE A 44 12.65 -8.16 10.99
C ILE A 44 12.35 -7.87 9.52
N ARG A 45 12.79 -6.71 8.99
CA ARG A 45 12.63 -6.36 7.58
C ARG A 45 13.36 -7.35 6.67
N THR A 46 14.56 -7.76 7.06
CA THR A 46 15.36 -8.74 6.32
C THR A 46 14.69 -10.12 6.32
N ALA A 47 14.20 -10.58 7.48
CA ALA A 47 13.49 -11.85 7.61
C ALA A 47 12.22 -11.90 6.73
N ILE A 48 11.43 -10.81 6.73
CA ILE A 48 10.25 -10.68 5.87
C ILE A 48 10.64 -10.78 4.38
N ARG A 49 11.67 -10.05 3.94
CA ARG A 49 12.15 -10.10 2.55
C ARG A 49 12.60 -11.50 2.15
N ASN A 50 13.31 -12.20 3.04
CA ASN A 50 13.75 -13.56 2.80
C ASN A 50 12.58 -14.52 2.62
N GLN A 51 11.57 -14.45 3.50
CA GLN A 51 10.36 -15.28 3.38
C GLN A 51 9.55 -14.96 2.12
N LEU A 52 9.42 -13.68 1.75
CA LEU A 52 8.76 -13.30 0.50
C LEU A 52 9.52 -13.82 -0.73
N ASN A 53 10.85 -13.82 -0.71
CA ASN A 53 11.66 -14.40 -1.77
C ASN A 53 11.46 -15.91 -1.88
N THR A 54 11.37 -16.63 -0.76
CA THR A 54 11.05 -18.07 -0.74
C THR A 54 9.70 -18.36 -1.41
N HIS A 55 8.73 -17.46 -1.29
CA HIS A 55 7.39 -17.62 -1.88
C HIS A 55 7.19 -16.83 -3.19
N ALA A 56 8.26 -16.34 -3.83
CA ALA A 56 8.15 -15.42 -4.96
C ALA A 56 7.32 -15.97 -6.13
N ASP A 57 7.47 -17.25 -6.46
CA ASP A 57 6.73 -17.85 -7.58
C ASP A 57 5.25 -18.02 -7.28
N VAL A 58 4.90 -18.36 -6.03
CA VAL A 58 3.51 -18.44 -5.57
C VAL A 58 2.85 -17.06 -5.65
N VAL A 59 3.57 -16.01 -5.25
CA VAL A 59 3.11 -14.62 -5.36
C VAL A 59 2.89 -14.26 -6.83
N LYS A 60 3.87 -14.48 -7.71
CA LYS A 60 3.76 -14.18 -9.15
C LYS A 60 2.58 -14.89 -9.81
N GLN A 61 2.42 -16.19 -9.57
CA GLN A 61 1.29 -16.97 -10.13
C GLN A 61 -0.05 -16.45 -9.62
N THR A 62 -0.13 -16.07 -8.34
CA THR A 62 -1.36 -15.54 -7.75
C THR A 62 -1.70 -14.16 -8.29
N VAL A 63 -0.70 -13.29 -8.46
CA VAL A 63 -0.84 -11.96 -9.06
C VAL A 63 -1.40 -12.08 -10.48
N ALA A 64 -0.83 -12.96 -11.30
CA ALA A 64 -1.30 -13.21 -12.66
C ALA A 64 -2.74 -13.75 -12.68
N ARG A 65 -3.04 -14.76 -11.84
CA ARG A 65 -4.38 -15.37 -11.77
C ARG A 65 -5.47 -14.39 -11.32
N LYS A 66 -5.15 -13.50 -10.38
CA LYS A 66 -6.08 -12.50 -9.85
C LYS A 66 -6.00 -11.16 -10.56
N SER A 67 -5.25 -11.04 -11.65
CA SER A 67 -5.05 -9.78 -12.39
C SER A 67 -4.64 -8.59 -11.49
N LEU A 68 -3.87 -8.86 -10.43
CA LEU A 68 -3.41 -7.81 -9.52
C LEU A 68 -2.25 -7.04 -10.16
N VAL A 69 -2.20 -5.74 -9.90
CA VAL A 69 -1.05 -4.91 -10.21
C VAL A 69 -0.11 -4.90 -8.99
N LEU A 70 1.11 -5.41 -9.16
CA LEU A 70 2.14 -5.38 -8.13
C LEU A 70 2.82 -4.00 -8.10
N GLY A 71 2.87 -3.36 -6.93
CA GLY A 71 3.62 -2.13 -6.71
C GLY A 71 2.80 -0.98 -6.11
N MET A 72 3.19 0.25 -6.46
CA MET A 72 2.51 1.47 -6.02
C MET A 72 1.72 2.07 -7.18
N GLN A 73 0.43 2.30 -6.98
CA GLN A 73 -0.47 2.96 -7.93
C GLN A 73 -0.94 4.28 -7.34
N HIS A 74 -0.87 5.33 -8.15
CA HIS A 74 -1.34 6.67 -7.80
C HIS A 74 -2.39 7.12 -8.80
N TYR A 75 -3.56 7.49 -8.29
CA TYR A 75 -4.68 8.02 -9.06
C TYR A 75 -4.84 9.49 -8.74
N SER A 76 -4.43 10.34 -9.68
CA SER A 76 -4.63 11.78 -9.57
C SER A 76 -6.06 12.16 -9.94
N ARG A 77 -6.44 13.38 -9.59
CA ARG A 77 -7.72 13.96 -10.02
C ARG A 77 -7.87 13.95 -11.54
N THR A 78 -6.81 14.33 -12.27
CA THR A 78 -6.82 14.38 -13.74
C THR A 78 -7.02 13.00 -14.36
N ASP A 79 -6.41 11.96 -13.79
CA ASP A 79 -6.60 10.57 -14.27
C ASP A 79 -8.07 10.15 -14.14
N LEU A 80 -8.70 10.46 -13.00
CA LEU A 80 -10.10 10.12 -12.76
C LEU A 80 -11.04 10.97 -13.62
N GLU A 81 -10.76 12.26 -13.84
CA GLU A 81 -11.54 13.10 -14.76
C GLU A 81 -11.49 12.57 -16.19
N ALA A 82 -10.34 12.08 -16.65
CA ALA A 82 -10.22 11.44 -17.95
C ALA A 82 -11.04 10.14 -18.06
N ILE A 83 -11.02 9.30 -17.01
CA ILE A 83 -11.86 8.09 -16.92
C ILE A 83 -13.35 8.44 -16.90
N GLN A 84 -13.73 9.52 -16.21
CA GLN A 84 -15.11 9.99 -16.20
C GLN A 84 -15.54 10.46 -17.60
N ALA A 85 -14.66 11.18 -18.30
CA ALA A 85 -14.93 11.67 -19.66
C ALA A 85 -15.03 10.53 -20.69
N SER A 86 -14.31 9.42 -20.51
CA SER A 86 -14.46 8.23 -21.34
C SER A 86 -15.69 7.38 -20.99
N GLY A 87 -16.39 7.69 -19.89
CA GLY A 87 -17.54 6.93 -19.40
C GLY A 87 -17.16 5.55 -18.85
N GLU A 88 -15.87 5.33 -18.58
CA GLU A 88 -15.35 4.08 -18.03
C GLU A 88 -15.43 4.06 -16.52
N ARG A 89 -15.26 2.86 -15.96
CA ARG A 89 -15.09 2.68 -14.52
C ARG A 89 -13.84 1.87 -14.21
N LEU A 90 -13.15 2.30 -13.17
CA LEU A 90 -11.89 1.76 -12.71
C LEU A 90 -12.13 0.65 -11.70
N GLN A 91 -11.54 -0.51 -11.96
CA GLN A 91 -11.40 -1.58 -10.99
C GLN A 91 -9.96 -1.56 -10.46
N ILE A 92 -9.79 -1.11 -9.22
CA ILE A 92 -8.48 -1.01 -8.58
C ILE A 92 -8.15 -2.37 -7.96
N GLN A 93 -7.13 -3.05 -8.49
CA GLN A 93 -6.67 -4.35 -8.01
C GLN A 93 -5.16 -4.30 -7.78
N VAL A 94 -4.73 -4.12 -6.52
CA VAL A 94 -3.33 -3.82 -6.21
C VAL A 94 -2.78 -4.75 -5.13
N LEU A 95 -1.56 -5.23 -5.35
CA LEU A 95 -0.70 -5.84 -4.33
C LEU A 95 0.43 -4.84 -4.02
N GLY A 96 0.34 -4.16 -2.89
CA GLY A 96 1.23 -3.06 -2.51
C GLY A 96 0.47 -1.84 -2.01
N LEU A 97 0.57 -0.71 -2.71
CA LEU A 97 -0.06 0.55 -2.32
C LEU A 97 -0.96 1.06 -3.45
N ALA A 98 -2.22 1.32 -3.13
CA ALA A 98 -3.07 2.17 -3.96
C ALA A 98 -3.25 3.53 -3.27
N SER A 99 -3.03 4.61 -3.99
CA SER A 99 -3.18 5.96 -3.47
C SER A 99 -4.09 6.80 -4.37
N ILE A 100 -5.06 7.48 -3.78
CA ILE A 100 -5.95 8.43 -4.43
C ILE A 100 -5.56 9.82 -3.93
N ALA A 101 -5.32 10.73 -4.86
CA ALA A 101 -4.90 12.09 -4.52
C ALA A 101 -5.91 12.79 -3.61
N SER A 102 -5.40 13.63 -2.70
CA SER A 102 -6.21 14.26 -1.64
C SER A 102 -7.23 15.28 -2.15
N ASP A 103 -7.03 15.80 -3.35
CA ASP A 103 -7.87 16.79 -4.04
C ASP A 103 -9.00 16.14 -4.88
N VAL A 104 -9.09 14.82 -4.90
CA VAL A 104 -10.19 14.07 -5.52
C VAL A 104 -11.46 14.27 -4.71
N SER A 105 -12.53 14.72 -5.38
CA SER A 105 -13.85 14.86 -4.76
C SER A 105 -14.53 13.49 -4.61
N VAL A 106 -15.44 13.40 -3.63
CA VAL A 106 -16.25 12.20 -3.40
C VAL A 106 -17.08 11.85 -4.64
N GLU A 107 -17.66 12.85 -5.30
CA GLU A 107 -18.48 12.67 -6.50
C GLU A 107 -17.67 12.07 -7.65
N LEU A 108 -16.47 12.61 -7.90
CA LEU A 108 -15.58 12.10 -8.95
C LEU A 108 -15.15 10.65 -8.65
N ALA A 109 -14.78 10.36 -7.41
CA ALA A 109 -14.41 9.01 -6.99
C ALA A 109 -15.58 8.02 -7.15
N LEU A 110 -16.81 8.42 -6.79
CA LEU A 110 -18.00 7.57 -6.92
C LEU A 110 -18.45 7.39 -8.37
N ALA A 111 -18.20 8.36 -9.24
CA ALA A 111 -18.51 8.24 -10.66
C ALA A 111 -17.55 7.27 -11.36
N THR A 112 -16.29 7.21 -10.92
CA THR A 112 -15.20 6.56 -11.67
C THR A 112 -14.73 5.23 -11.08
N ILE A 113 -14.78 5.02 -9.77
CA ILE A 113 -14.19 3.82 -9.14
C ILE A 113 -15.26 2.76 -8.90
N GLU A 114 -15.29 1.67 -9.66
CA GLU A 114 -16.27 0.60 -9.47
C GLU A 114 -15.99 -0.26 -8.24
N SER A 115 -14.74 -0.70 -8.07
CA SER A 115 -14.33 -1.59 -6.98
C SER A 115 -12.88 -1.38 -6.60
N ILE A 116 -12.54 -1.63 -5.34
CA ILE A 116 -11.19 -1.54 -4.79
C ILE A 116 -10.87 -2.84 -4.07
N PHE A 117 -9.83 -3.53 -4.54
CA PHE A 117 -9.23 -4.68 -3.88
C PHE A 117 -7.73 -4.41 -3.68
N VAL A 118 -7.30 -4.23 -2.44
CA VAL A 118 -5.92 -3.85 -2.12
C VAL A 118 -5.34 -4.78 -1.06
N LEU A 119 -4.31 -5.52 -1.44
CA LEU A 119 -3.47 -6.26 -0.52
C LEU A 119 -2.27 -5.40 -0.14
N GLY A 120 -2.37 -4.69 0.98
CA GLY A 120 -1.35 -3.77 1.48
C GLY A 120 -2.00 -2.51 2.04
N ALA A 121 -1.69 -1.34 1.46
CA ALA A 121 -2.19 -0.06 1.94
C ALA A 121 -3.06 0.66 0.91
N LEU A 122 -4.16 1.26 1.38
CA LEU A 122 -4.98 2.20 0.62
C LEU A 122 -4.85 3.59 1.24
N HIS A 123 -4.26 4.53 0.50
CA HIS A 123 -4.18 5.94 0.90
C HIS A 123 -5.21 6.75 0.13
N ALA A 124 -6.06 7.47 0.85
CA ALA A 124 -7.07 8.37 0.30
C ALA A 124 -7.56 9.27 1.43
N SER A 125 -8.20 10.39 1.10
CA SER A 125 -8.84 11.23 2.11
C SER A 125 -9.92 10.44 2.86
N ALA A 126 -10.13 10.76 4.15
CA ALA A 126 -11.08 10.03 4.98
C ALA A 126 -12.50 10.05 4.42
N VAL A 127 -12.89 11.18 3.81
CA VAL A 127 -14.21 11.35 3.19
C VAL A 127 -14.37 10.46 1.96
N VAL A 128 -13.33 10.35 1.12
CA VAL A 128 -13.34 9.46 -0.06
C VAL A 128 -13.34 7.99 0.37
N LYS A 129 -12.55 7.61 1.38
CA LYS A 129 -12.59 6.23 1.93
C LYS A 129 -13.96 5.86 2.47
N ALA A 130 -14.60 6.77 3.21
CA ALA A 130 -15.93 6.55 3.76
C ALA A 130 -16.97 6.38 2.65
N ALA A 131 -16.92 7.23 1.61
CA ALA A 131 -17.82 7.13 0.47
C ALA A 131 -17.64 5.83 -0.34
N LEU A 132 -16.40 5.35 -0.47
CA LEU A 132 -16.07 4.13 -1.21
C LEU A 132 -16.15 2.85 -0.35
N ALA A 133 -16.56 2.92 0.91
CA ALA A 133 -16.53 1.78 1.83
C ALA A 133 -17.29 0.55 1.29
N GLY A 134 -18.42 0.75 0.60
CA GLY A 134 -19.18 -0.34 -0.03
C GLY A 134 -18.56 -0.93 -1.29
N ARG A 135 -17.46 -0.35 -1.79
CA ARG A 135 -16.71 -0.78 -2.98
C ARG A 135 -15.34 -1.35 -2.63
N ILE A 136 -14.96 -1.35 -1.35
CA ILE A 136 -13.70 -1.92 -0.87
C ILE A 136 -13.95 -3.38 -0.46
N HIS A 137 -13.20 -4.30 -1.07
CA HIS A 137 -13.31 -5.75 -0.89
C HIS A 137 -12.00 -6.38 -0.41
#